data_AF-A0A8T4KEQ3-F1
#
_entry.id   AF-A0A8T4KEQ3-F1
#
_cell.length_a   1.000
_cell.length_b   1.000
_cell.length_c   1.000
_cell.angle_alpha   90.00
_cell.angle_beta   90.00
_cell.angle_gamma   90.00
#
_symmetry.space_group_name_H-M   'P 1'
#
loop_
_entity.id
_entity.type
_entity.pdbx_description
1 polymer ?
#
loop_
_entity_poly.entity_id
_entity_poly.type
_entity_poly.pdbx_seq_one_letter_code
_entity_poly.pdbx_strand_id
1 'polypeptide(L)'
;MGKIQDYVVKNNIKPKECGYHTWRDVKSKAGKPGGKIRVLVPPNSTTAMVEYTCPECGHSAYSEQPWKRPFSINCEKCKLKITVPKMKDAAKKEAKADNAK
;
A
#
# COMPACT_ATOMS: atom_id res chain seq x y z
N MET A 1 -15.47 -0.24 -4.39
CA MET A 1 -14.95 -1.61 -4.59
C MET A 1 -13.83 -1.82 -3.60
N GLY A 2 -14.02 -2.70 -2.61
CA GLY A 2 -13.03 -2.95 -1.58
C GLY A 2 -12.86 -4.45 -1.42
N LYS A 3 -12.14 -5.09 -2.35
CA LYS A 3 -11.93 -6.54 -2.32
C LYS A 3 -11.20 -6.97 -1.05
N ILE A 4 -10.30 -6.11 -0.57
CA ILE A 4 -9.63 -6.29 0.72
C ILE A 4 -10.63 -6.23 1.87
N GLN A 5 -11.60 -5.32 1.82
CA GLN A 5 -12.61 -5.19 2.88
C GLN A 5 -13.58 -6.37 2.87
N ASP A 6 -14.01 -6.80 1.69
CA ASP A 6 -14.81 -8.01 1.50
C ASP A 6 -14.06 -9.25 2.01
N TYR A 7 -12.77 -9.38 1.68
CA TYR A 7 -11.92 -10.47 2.17
C TYR A 7 -11.78 -10.46 3.70
N VAL A 8 -11.57 -9.29 4.32
CA VAL A 8 -11.49 -9.14 5.78
C VAL A 8 -12.81 -9.53 6.45
N VAL A 9 -13.95 -9.09 5.91
CA VAL A 9 -15.27 -9.41 6.45
C VAL A 9 -15.58 -10.90 6.28
N LYS A 10 -15.32 -11.44 5.08
CA LYS A 10 -15.57 -12.84 4.71
C LYS A 10 -14.73 -13.83 5.52
N ASN A 11 -13.46 -13.51 5.75
CA ASN A 11 -12.54 -14.37 6.52
C ASN A 11 -12.46 -13.99 8.00
N ASN A 12 -13.28 -13.04 8.46
CA ASN A 12 -13.29 -12.54 9.83
C ASN A 12 -11.88 -12.19 10.37
N ILE A 13 -11.05 -11.56 9.54
CA ILE A 13 -9.64 -11.29 9.86
C ILE A 13 -9.59 -10.30 11.03
N LYS A 14 -9.14 -10.76 12.19
CA LYS A 14 -8.95 -9.89 13.35
C LYS A 14 -7.67 -9.05 13.19
N PRO A 15 -7.66 -7.79 13.64
CA PRO A 15 -6.48 -6.92 13.55
C PRO A 15 -5.26 -7.50 14.29
N LYS A 16 -5.48 -8.32 15.32
CA LYS A 16 -4.42 -9.00 16.09
C LYS A 16 -3.73 -10.12 15.31
N GLU A 17 -4.42 -10.69 14.34
CA GLU A 17 -3.95 -11.83 13.54
C GLU A 17 -3.43 -11.36 12.17
N CYS A 18 -3.80 -10.15 11.74
CA CYS A 18 -3.32 -9.59 10.48
C CYS A 18 -1.81 -9.31 10.55
N GLY A 19 -1.03 -9.93 9.68
CA GLY A 19 0.42 -9.77 9.66
C GLY A 19 0.85 -8.34 9.32
N TYR A 20 0.06 -7.63 8.52
CA TYR A 20 0.26 -6.23 8.16
C TYR A 20 -1.00 -5.66 7.49
N HIS A 21 -1.44 -4.49 7.94
CA HIS A 21 -2.47 -3.72 7.24
C HIS A 21 -2.03 -2.26 7.15
N THR A 22 -2.02 -1.70 5.95
CA THR A 22 -1.80 -0.26 5.76
C THR A 22 -2.75 0.28 4.72
N TRP A 23 -3.18 1.53 4.95
CA TRP A 23 -3.94 2.31 4.00
C TRP A 23 -3.34 3.70 3.97
N ARG A 24 -2.84 4.13 2.81
CA ARG A 24 -2.25 5.45 2.63
C ARG A 24 -2.64 6.02 1.28
N ASP A 25 -2.75 7.34 1.21
CA ASP A 25 -2.76 8.06 -0.05
C ASP A 25 -1.35 8.09 -0.65
N VAL A 26 -1.29 7.93 -1.97
CA VAL A 26 -0.07 8.05 -2.76
C VAL A 26 -0.20 9.31 -3.59
N LYS A 27 0.73 10.26 -3.38
CA LYS A 27 0.82 11.46 -4.22
C LYS A 27 1.50 11.12 -5.54
N SER A 28 1.01 11.72 -6.61
CA SER A 28 1.68 11.67 -7.91
C SER A 28 3.01 12.40 -7.86
N LYS A 29 3.89 12.16 -8.84
CA LYS A 29 5.10 12.95 -9.07
C LYS A 29 4.81 14.46 -9.20
N ALA A 30 3.60 14.80 -9.64
CA ALA A 30 3.09 16.17 -9.74
C ALA A 30 2.51 16.74 -8.43
N GLY A 31 2.66 16.06 -7.28
CA GLY A 31 2.14 16.51 -5.99
C GLY A 31 0.62 16.41 -5.82
N LYS A 32 -0.11 15.94 -6.83
CA LYS A 32 -1.57 15.75 -6.76
C LYS A 32 -1.94 14.54 -5.90
N PRO A 33 -2.83 14.69 -4.90
CA PRO A 33 -3.43 13.57 -4.19
C PRO A 33 -4.45 12.90 -5.11
N GLY A 34 -4.12 11.71 -5.61
CA GLY A 34 -5.01 10.96 -6.51
C GLY A 34 -4.85 9.45 -6.43
N GLY A 35 -3.73 8.98 -5.88
CA GLY A 35 -3.49 7.55 -5.67
C GLY A 35 -3.89 7.16 -4.27
N LYS A 36 -4.36 5.92 -4.13
CA LYS A 36 -4.64 5.28 -2.84
C LYS A 36 -3.99 3.91 -2.90
N ILE A 37 -3.32 3.50 -1.84
CA ILE A 37 -2.80 2.14 -1.73
C ILE A 37 -3.25 1.54 -0.42
N ARG A 38 -3.76 0.32 -0.51
CA ARG A 38 -4.20 -0.50 0.60
C ARG A 38 -3.51 -1.84 0.48
N VAL A 39 -2.81 -2.24 1.53
CA VAL A 39 -2.13 -3.53 1.62
C VAL A 39 -2.67 -4.26 2.82
N LEU A 40 -3.06 -5.52 2.61
CA LEU A 40 -3.47 -6.44 3.65
C LEU A 40 -2.64 -7.73 3.52
N VAL A 41 -2.05 -8.17 4.61
CA VAL A 41 -1.38 -9.47 4.72
C VAL A 41 -2.21 -10.33 5.66
N PRO A 42 -2.82 -11.43 5.18
CA PRO A 42 -3.61 -12.32 6.02
C PRO A 42 -2.76 -12.96 7.13
N PRO A 43 -3.39 -13.42 8.22
CA PRO A 43 -2.73 -14.22 9.24
C PRO A 43 -2.11 -15.46 8.61
N ASN A 44 -0.87 -15.77 8.97
CA ASN A 44 -0.18 -16.99 8.52
C ASN A 44 -0.02 -17.12 6.99
N SER A 45 -0.25 -16.04 6.22
CA SER A 45 -0.01 -16.01 4.79
C SER A 45 1.23 -15.19 4.47
N THR A 46 2.03 -15.70 3.55
CA THR A 46 3.16 -14.97 2.96
C THR A 46 2.74 -14.14 1.76
N THR A 47 1.45 -14.12 1.39
CA THR A 47 0.91 -13.35 0.27
C THR A 47 0.26 -12.06 0.78
N ALA A 48 0.68 -10.93 0.22
CA ALA A 48 0.05 -9.62 0.42
C ALA A 48 -0.99 -9.35 -0.66
N MET A 49 -2.19 -8.99 -0.22
CA MET A 49 -3.24 -8.45 -1.08
C MET A 49 -3.05 -6.94 -1.16
N VAL A 50 -2.85 -6.43 -2.36
CA VAL A 50 -2.60 -5.01 -2.61
C VAL A 50 -3.63 -4.45 -3.56
N GLU A 51 -4.39 -3.50 -3.08
CA GLU A 51 -5.33 -2.71 -3.86
C GLU A 51 -4.74 -1.31 -3.98
N TYR A 52 -4.48 -0.89 -5.21
CA TYR A 52 -3.85 0.41 -5.46
C TYR A 52 -4.55 1.16 -6.58
N THR A 53 -4.50 2.48 -6.50
CA THR A 53 -4.97 3.42 -7.50
C THR A 53 -3.76 4.22 -7.99
N CYS A 54 -3.43 4.16 -9.30
CA CYS A 54 -2.33 4.93 -9.88
C CYS A 54 -2.67 6.43 -9.76
N PRO A 55 -1.83 7.23 -9.08
CA PRO A 55 -2.05 8.66 -8.92
C PRO A 55 -1.88 9.45 -10.23
N GLU A 56 -1.29 8.87 -11.27
CA GLU A 56 -1.13 9.51 -12.59
C GLU A 56 -2.29 9.21 -13.54
N CYS A 57 -2.65 7.94 -13.72
CA CYS A 57 -3.69 7.56 -14.68
C CYS A 57 -5.07 7.28 -14.06
N GLY A 58 -5.19 7.35 -12.73
CA GLY A 58 -6.42 7.05 -11.99
C GLY A 58 -6.83 5.57 -12.02
N HIS A 59 -6.01 4.68 -12.59
CA HIS A 59 -6.34 3.28 -12.73
C HIS A 59 -6.27 2.57 -11.38
N SER A 60 -7.39 1.97 -10.97
CA SER A 60 -7.46 1.15 -9.75
C SER A 60 -7.32 -0.32 -10.12
N ALA A 61 -6.37 -0.99 -9.52
CA ALA A 61 -6.08 -2.40 -9.74
C ALA A 61 -5.86 -3.13 -8.42
N TYR A 62 -6.10 -4.43 -8.46
CA TYR A 62 -5.91 -5.34 -7.34
C TYR A 62 -4.89 -6.39 -7.77
N SER A 63 -3.88 -6.60 -6.94
CA SER A 63 -2.82 -7.56 -7.20
C SER A 63 -2.47 -8.30 -5.91
N GLU A 64 -2.20 -9.58 -6.05
CA GLU A 64 -1.77 -10.46 -4.96
C GLU A 64 -0.33 -10.85 -5.22
N GLN A 65 0.57 -10.47 -4.32
CA GLN A 65 1.98 -10.74 -4.48
C GLN A 65 2.58 -11.25 -3.17
N PRO A 66 3.60 -12.13 -3.23
CA PRO A 66 4.30 -12.56 -2.03
C PRO A 66 4.85 -11.33 -1.29
N TRP A 67 4.51 -11.22 -0.01
CA TRP A 67 4.90 -10.16 0.89
C TRP A 67 6.42 -10.19 1.11
N LYS A 68 7.14 -9.46 0.26
CA LYS A 68 8.58 -9.25 0.37
C LYS A 68 8.86 -7.77 0.56
N ARG A 69 9.65 -7.43 1.59
CA ARG A 69 10.02 -6.04 1.89
C ARG A 69 11.36 -5.70 1.22
N PRO A 70 11.51 -4.56 0.52
CA PRO A 70 10.53 -3.51 0.24
C PRO A 70 9.50 -3.89 -0.84
N PHE A 71 8.24 -3.48 -0.65
CA PHE A 71 7.16 -3.80 -1.57
C PHE A 71 7.07 -2.74 -2.67
N SER A 72 7.16 -3.17 -3.94
CA SER A 72 7.04 -2.29 -5.10
C SER A 72 6.03 -2.89 -6.06
N ILE A 73 5.06 -2.08 -6.49
CA ILE A 73 4.09 -2.48 -7.49
C ILE A 73 4.18 -1.54 -8.69
N ASN A 74 4.18 -2.12 -9.89
CA ASN A 74 4.15 -1.39 -11.14
C ASN A 74 2.70 -1.32 -11.61
N CYS A 75 2.22 -0.12 -11.90
CA CYS A 75 0.89 0.00 -12.48
C CYS A 75 0.85 -0.56 -13.90
N GLU A 76 -0.12 -1.40 -14.19
CA GLU A 76 -0.27 -2.06 -15.50
C GLU A 76 -0.49 -1.06 -16.64
N LYS A 77 -1.12 0.08 -16.34
CA LYS A 77 -1.48 1.11 -17.34
C LYS A 77 -0.42 2.18 -17.52
N CYS A 78 0.04 2.78 -16.42
CA CYS A 78 0.98 3.91 -16.42
C CYS A 78 2.45 3.45 -16.30
N LYS A 79 2.73 2.16 -16.03
CA LYS A 79 4.04 1.60 -15.65
C LYS A 79 4.73 2.29 -14.46
N LEU A 80 4.02 3.19 -13.77
CA LEU A 80 4.49 3.90 -12.60
C LEU A 80 4.84 2.89 -11.50
N LYS A 81 6.03 3.04 -10.93
CA LYS A 81 6.49 2.24 -9.79
C LYS A 81 5.99 2.87 -8.49
N ILE A 82 4.94 2.30 -7.91
CA ILE A 82 4.43 2.64 -6.58
C ILE A 82 5.20 1.82 -5.57
N THR A 83 6.13 2.46 -4.87
CA THR A 83 6.90 1.81 -3.81
C THR A 83 6.24 2.09 -2.47
N VAL A 84 5.91 1.04 -1.71
CA VAL A 84 5.46 1.16 -0.33
C VAL A 84 6.68 0.99 0.58
N PRO A 85 7.28 2.08 1.09
CA PRO A 85 8.44 1.99 1.96
C PRO A 85 8.06 1.33 3.29
N LYS A 86 9.07 0.74 3.97
CA LYS A 86 8.90 0.22 5.33
C LYS A 86 8.40 1.35 6.22
N MET A 87 7.35 1.09 7.01
CA MET A 87 6.77 2.05 7.96
C MET A 87 7.84 2.64 8.92
N LYS A 88 8.91 1.88 9.21
CA LYS A 88 10.08 2.30 10.00
C LYS A 88 10.99 3.34 9.32
N ASP A 89 11.03 3.38 7.99
CA ASP A 89 11.84 4.33 7.22
C ASP A 89 11.08 5.61 6.86
N ALA A 90 9.75 5.55 6.75
CA ALA A 90 8.92 6.74 6.56
C ALA A 90 8.99 7.67 7.78
N ALA A 91 8.85 7.11 8.99
CA ALA A 91 8.94 7.87 10.24
C ALA A 91 10.33 8.51 10.46
N LYS A 92 11.41 7.87 9.96
CA LYS A 92 12.78 8.39 10.10
C LYS A 92 13.12 9.49 9.07
N LYS A 93 12.47 9.50 7.91
CA LYS A 93 12.64 10.55 6.90
C LYS A 93 11.87 11.83 7.24
N GLU A 94 10.72 11.71 7.89
CA GLU A 94 9.94 12.88 8.35
C GLU A 94 10.62 13.56 9.55
N ALA A 95 11.23 12.78 10.46
CA ALA A 95 11.97 13.32 11.61
C ALA A 95 13.30 14.04 11.27
N LYS A 96 13.81 13.94 10.04
CA LYS A 96 15.03 14.64 9.62
C LYS A 96 14.80 15.92 8.82
N ALA A 97 13.55 16.21 8.41
CA ALA A 97 13.21 17.46 7.74
C ALA A 97 12.85 18.59 8.71
N ASP A 98 12.50 18.26 9.97
CA ASP A 98 12.13 19.19 11.04
C ASP A 98 13.29 19.49 12.01
N ASN A 99 14.54 19.33 11.58
CA ASN A 99 15.71 19.75 12.35
C ASN A 99 16.71 20.46 11.43
N ALA A 100 16.19 21.35 10.60
CA ALA A 100 16.99 22.21 9.73
C ALA A 100 16.36 23.61 9.62
N LYS A 101 15.59 24.03 10.63
CA LYS A 101 15.07 25.39 10.74
C LYS A 101 15.44 25.98 12.09
#